data_AF-A0A0P1GYP7-F1
#
_entry.id   AF-A0A0P1GYP7-F1
#
_cell.length_a   1.000
_cell.length_b   1.000
_cell.length_c   1.000
_cell.angle_alpha   90.00
_cell.angle_beta   90.00
_cell.angle_gamma   90.00
#
_symmetry.space_group_name_H-M   'P 1'
#
loop_
_entity.id
_entity.type
_entity.pdbx_description
1 polymer ?
#
loop_
_entity_poly.entity_id
_entity_poly.type
_entity_poly.pdbx_seq_one_letter_code
_entity_poly.pdbx_strand_id
1 'polypeptide(L)'
;MACCVVCPPLGVMAGAVVAVLGVLVLSGGLGALGVGDLLVLFAASLRAVMVVSTKRLMDGSGLSSVAFTAVQAAAVAALTGALLWVRFGTAGLIVQANLAAWGAVAFLSLFCTIGAFYVQNAAVRRTSPTRVSFLMGTEPLFGFVLAWMLLSEPATPSLILGAALIVSGTFLGLWVERRR
;
A
#
# COMPACT_ATOMS: atom_id res chain seq x y z
N MET A 1 -7.59 30.47 -13.74
CA MET A 1 -8.45 30.34 -12.53
C MET A 1 -9.48 29.25 -12.77
N ALA A 2 -9.21 28.02 -12.35
CA ALA A 2 -10.20 26.97 -12.08
C ALA A 2 -9.44 25.80 -11.45
N CYS A 3 -9.00 26.00 -10.21
CA CYS A 3 -8.42 24.94 -9.39
C CYS A 3 -9.58 24.01 -8.99
N CYS A 4 -10.01 23.14 -9.92
CA CYS A 4 -10.90 22.03 -9.60
C CYS A 4 -10.08 20.97 -8.86
N VAL A 5 -9.83 21.26 -7.58
CA VAL A 5 -9.56 20.25 -6.57
C VAL A 5 -10.79 19.35 -6.58
N VAL A 6 -10.65 18.17 -7.17
CA VAL A 6 -11.66 17.12 -7.18
C VAL A 6 -11.89 16.72 -5.72
N CYS A 7 -12.84 17.37 -5.05
CA CYS A 7 -13.29 16.91 -3.75
C CYS A 7 -13.89 15.52 -3.95
N PRO A 8 -13.37 14.48 -3.27
CA PRO A 8 -13.99 13.18 -3.30
C PRO A 8 -15.45 13.31 -2.83
N PRO A 9 -16.40 12.56 -3.43
CA PRO A 9 -17.79 12.62 -3.01
C PRO A 9 -17.90 12.24 -1.53
N LEU A 10 -18.85 12.86 -0.82
CA LEU A 10 -19.09 12.64 0.61
C LEU A 10 -19.17 11.16 0.99
N GLY A 11 -19.72 10.30 0.12
CA GLY A 11 -19.79 8.87 0.37
C GLY A 11 -18.43 8.13 0.35
N VAL A 12 -17.47 8.60 -0.46
CA VAL A 12 -16.09 8.07 -0.45
C VAL A 12 -15.37 8.50 0.83
N MET A 13 -15.57 9.75 1.27
CA MET A 13 -15.03 10.23 2.55
C MET A 13 -15.62 9.45 3.73
N ALA A 14 -16.94 9.21 3.73
CA ALA A 14 -17.60 8.41 4.75
C ALA A 14 -17.06 6.97 4.79
N GLY A 15 -16.88 6.33 3.62
CA GLY A 15 -16.26 5.00 3.54
C GLY A 15 -14.84 4.95 4.11
N ALA A 16 -14.02 5.96 3.84
CA ALA A 16 -12.67 6.07 4.40
C ALA A 16 -12.68 6.22 5.93
N VAL A 17 -13.58 7.05 6.48
CA VAL A 17 -13.74 7.20 7.94
C VAL A 17 -14.15 5.88 8.59
N VAL A 18 -15.10 5.15 7.99
CA VAL A 18 -15.52 3.83 8.49
C VAL A 18 -14.35 2.84 8.48
N ALA A 19 -13.53 2.85 7.43
CA ALA A 19 -12.34 1.99 7.38
C ALA A 19 -11.30 2.35 8.46
N VAL A 20 -11.06 3.64 8.72
CA VAL A 20 -10.16 4.11 9.80
C VAL A 20 -10.68 3.68 11.17
N LEU A 21 -11.99 3.77 11.41
CA LEU A 21 -12.61 3.26 12.64
C LEU A 21 -12.45 1.74 12.77
N GLY A 22 -12.57 0.99 11.67
CA GLY A 22 -12.31 -0.44 11.66
C GLY A 22 -10.88 -0.79 12.05
N VAL A 23 -9.89 -0.04 11.55
CA VAL A 23 -8.48 -0.19 11.97
C VAL A 23 -8.31 0.12 13.45
N LEU A 24 -8.93 1.18 13.97
CA LEU A 24 -8.87 1.51 15.40
C LEU A 24 -9.41 0.40 16.31
N VAL A 25 -10.53 -0.21 15.90
CA VAL A 25 -11.11 -1.36 16.60
C VAL A 25 -10.18 -2.57 16.51
N LEU A 26 -9.57 -2.80 15.35
CA LEU A 26 -8.64 -3.89 15.11
C LEU A 26 -7.36 -3.77 15.95
N SER A 27 -6.83 -2.54 16.09
CA SER A 27 -5.62 -2.24 16.86
C SER A 27 -5.84 -2.24 18.38
N GLY A 28 -7.09 -2.39 18.86
CA GLY A 28 -7.40 -2.40 20.28
C GLY A 28 -7.48 -1.02 20.94
N GLY A 29 -7.58 0.07 20.16
CA GLY A 29 -7.72 1.45 20.63
C GLY A 29 -6.60 2.38 20.21
N LEU A 30 -6.72 3.67 20.59
CA LEU A 30 -5.64 4.65 20.42
C LEU A 30 -4.62 4.48 21.55
N GLY A 31 -3.47 3.90 21.22
CA GLY A 31 -2.27 3.99 22.05
C GLY A 31 -1.63 5.38 22.00
N ALA A 32 -0.54 5.57 22.75
CA ALA A 32 0.29 6.76 22.62
C ALA A 32 0.93 6.79 21.23
N LEU A 33 0.86 7.94 20.54
CA LEU A 33 1.49 8.12 19.23
C LEU A 33 3.00 7.99 19.37
N GLY A 34 3.55 6.95 18.77
CA GLY A 34 4.98 6.71 18.71
C GLY A 34 5.63 7.39 17.49
N VAL A 35 6.96 7.45 17.49
CA VAL A 35 7.74 7.87 16.33
C VAL A 35 7.48 6.97 15.12
N GLY A 36 7.20 5.67 15.36
CA GLY A 36 6.82 4.71 14.32
C GLY A 36 5.52 5.12 13.61
N ASP A 37 4.49 5.54 14.34
CA ASP A 37 3.22 5.97 13.76
C ASP A 37 3.40 7.21 12.88
N LEU A 38 4.21 8.16 13.30
CA LEU A 38 4.56 9.35 12.51
C LEU A 38 5.30 8.98 11.23
N LEU A 39 6.24 8.03 11.29
CA LEU A 39 6.95 7.51 10.12
C LEU A 39 5.99 6.79 9.16
N VAL A 40 5.03 6.02 9.66
CA VAL A 40 4.02 5.35 8.85
C VAL A 40 3.10 6.36 8.17
N LEU A 41 2.63 7.38 8.89
CA LEU A 41 1.81 8.46 8.32
C LEU A 41 2.57 9.21 7.22
N PHE A 42 3.84 9.53 7.46
CA PHE A 42 4.70 10.15 6.46
C PHE A 42 4.86 9.26 5.23
N ALA A 43 5.18 7.97 5.41
CA ALA A 43 5.29 7.00 4.32
C ALA A 43 3.99 6.85 3.53
N ALA A 44 2.83 6.82 4.21
CA ALA A 44 1.52 6.76 3.59
C ALA A 44 1.24 8.01 2.73
N SER A 45 1.60 9.21 3.22
CA SER A 45 1.46 10.45 2.47
C SER A 45 2.32 10.48 1.20
N LEU A 46 3.59 10.05 1.29
CA LEU A 46 4.48 9.94 0.14
C LEU A 46 3.95 8.93 -0.89
N ARG A 47 3.43 7.80 -0.42
CA ARG A 47 2.82 6.79 -1.28
C ARG A 47 1.57 7.31 -1.98
N ALA A 48 0.73 8.09 -1.30
CA ALA A 48 -0.42 8.73 -1.92
C ALA A 48 0.01 9.72 -3.02
N VAL A 49 1.01 10.57 -2.74
CA VAL A 49 1.59 11.51 -3.73
C VAL A 49 2.14 10.75 -4.92
N MET A 50 2.90 9.66 -4.69
CA MET A 50 3.44 8.80 -5.73
C MET A 50 2.33 8.29 -6.65
N VAL A 51 1.29 7.64 -6.11
CA VAL A 51 0.20 7.06 -6.90
C VAL A 51 -0.54 8.13 -7.73
N VAL A 52 -0.83 9.29 -7.14
CA VAL A 52 -1.51 10.40 -7.85
C VAL A 52 -0.61 10.97 -8.96
N SER A 53 0.68 11.14 -8.67
CA SER A 53 1.66 11.64 -9.64
C SER A 53 1.86 10.66 -10.79
N THR A 54 1.98 9.37 -10.49
CA THR A 54 2.06 8.29 -11.48
C THR A 54 0.87 8.32 -12.42
N LYS A 55 -0.36 8.44 -11.90
CA LYS A 55 -1.52 8.59 -12.77
C LYS A 55 -1.41 9.82 -13.68
N ARG A 56 -1.10 10.99 -13.12
CA ARG A 56 -1.01 12.24 -13.90
C ARG A 56 0.08 12.20 -14.96
N LEU A 57 1.22 11.56 -14.67
CA LEU A 57 2.30 11.38 -15.63
C LEU A 57 1.90 10.43 -16.75
N MET A 58 1.18 9.35 -16.40
CA MET A 58 0.74 8.34 -17.37
C MET A 58 -0.46 8.80 -18.21
N ASP A 59 -1.31 9.70 -17.68
CA ASP A 59 -2.38 10.38 -18.41
C ASP A 59 -1.77 11.47 -19.33
N GLY A 60 -1.21 11.05 -20.47
CA GLY A 60 -0.75 11.95 -21.52
C GLY A 60 0.66 11.70 -22.04
N SER A 61 1.46 10.87 -21.37
CA SER A 61 2.77 10.42 -21.88
C SER A 61 2.71 8.95 -22.28
N GLY A 62 3.38 8.58 -23.37
CA GLY A 62 3.54 7.17 -23.79
C GLY A 62 4.45 6.35 -22.85
N LEU A 63 4.64 6.77 -21.59
CA LEU A 63 5.53 6.14 -20.64
C LEU A 63 5.05 4.71 -20.31
N SER A 64 5.95 3.75 -20.53
CA SER A 64 5.72 2.35 -20.21
C SER A 64 5.67 2.14 -18.69
N SER A 65 4.65 1.42 -18.23
CA SER A 65 4.48 0.98 -16.84
C SER A 65 5.72 0.30 -16.27
N VAL A 66 6.44 -0.42 -17.13
CA VAL A 66 7.66 -1.17 -16.79
C VAL A 66 8.84 -0.23 -16.52
N ALA A 67 8.98 0.84 -17.30
CA ALA A 67 10.06 1.80 -17.12
C ALA A 67 9.92 2.53 -15.78
N PHE A 68 8.69 2.88 -15.39
CA PHE A 68 8.42 3.53 -14.12
C PHE A 68 8.70 2.62 -12.92
N THR A 69 8.27 1.34 -12.96
CA THR A 69 8.62 0.36 -11.92
C THR A 69 10.12 0.12 -11.82
N ALA A 70 10.83 0.09 -12.96
CA ALA A 70 12.27 -0.09 -12.99
C ALA A 70 13.00 1.10 -12.35
N VAL A 71 12.59 2.33 -12.66
CA VAL A 71 13.16 3.55 -12.06
C VAL A 71 12.91 3.57 -10.55
N GLN A 72 11.70 3.20 -10.09
CA GLN A 72 11.40 3.12 -8.66
C GLN A 72 12.28 2.09 -7.95
N ALA A 73 12.38 0.88 -8.50
CA ALA A 73 13.22 -0.18 -7.94
C ALA A 73 14.70 0.24 -7.90
N ALA A 74 15.19 0.86 -8.98
CA ALA A 74 16.57 1.35 -9.06
C ALA A 74 16.84 2.48 -8.07
N ALA A 75 15.92 3.44 -7.92
CA ALA A 75 16.06 4.55 -6.98
C ALA A 75 16.10 4.05 -5.53
N VAL A 76 15.20 3.12 -5.18
CA VAL A 76 15.19 2.50 -3.84
C VAL A 76 16.48 1.74 -3.60
N ALA A 77 16.91 0.88 -4.54
CA ALA A 77 18.13 0.09 -4.41
C ALA A 77 19.40 0.97 -4.29
N ALA A 78 19.48 2.05 -5.07
CA ALA A 78 20.60 2.99 -5.00
C ALA A 78 20.63 3.73 -3.66
N LEU A 79 19.48 4.21 -3.19
CA LEU A 79 19.40 4.94 -1.92
C LEU A 79 19.72 4.04 -0.72
N THR A 80 19.13 2.84 -0.64
CA THR A 80 19.44 1.89 0.44
C THR A 80 20.89 1.41 0.35
N GLY A 81 21.40 1.14 -0.84
CA GLY A 81 22.81 0.79 -1.05
C GLY A 81 23.77 1.89 -0.57
N ALA A 82 23.49 3.15 -0.92
CA ALA A 82 24.29 4.29 -0.47
C ALA A 82 24.22 4.47 1.07
N LEU A 83 23.03 4.35 1.67
CA LEU A 83 22.87 4.44 3.13
C LEU A 83 23.59 3.33 3.86
N LEU A 84 23.51 2.08 3.38
CA LEU A 84 24.24 0.95 3.94
C LEU A 84 25.75 1.18 3.85
N TRP A 85 26.23 1.68 2.71
CA TRP A 85 27.64 1.98 2.52
C TRP A 85 28.14 3.10 3.45
N VAL A 86 27.38 4.18 3.60
CA VAL A 86 27.72 5.29 4.52
C VAL A 86 27.70 4.82 5.98
N ARG A 87 26.76 3.96 6.36
CA ARG A 87 26.57 3.55 7.75
C ARG A 87 27.51 2.42 8.20
N PHE A 88 27.79 1.47 7.31
CA PHE A 88 28.46 0.21 7.63
C PHE A 88 29.67 -0.10 6.72
N GLY A 89 30.02 0.81 5.80
CA GLY A 89 31.13 0.63 4.86
C GLY A 89 30.90 -0.54 3.90
N THR A 90 31.98 -1.15 3.43
CA THR A 90 31.94 -2.33 2.55
C THR A 90 31.40 -3.58 3.24
N ALA A 91 31.54 -3.67 4.57
CA ALA A 91 31.03 -4.79 5.36
C ALA A 91 29.48 -4.85 5.37
N GLY A 92 28.81 -3.70 5.30
CA GLY A 92 27.34 -3.64 5.19
C GLY A 92 26.77 -4.13 3.85
N LEU A 93 27.62 -4.28 2.83
CA LEU A 93 27.24 -4.83 1.52
C LEU A 93 27.45 -6.35 1.44
N ILE A 94 28.20 -6.93 2.38
CA ILE A 94 28.47 -8.36 2.43
C ILE A 94 27.43 -9.02 3.33
N VAL A 95 26.42 -9.64 2.70
CA VAL A 95 25.37 -10.37 3.41
C VAL A 95 25.70 -11.86 3.40
N GLN A 96 25.94 -12.41 4.60
CA GLN A 96 26.03 -13.85 4.80
C GLN A 96 24.61 -14.41 5.03
N ALA A 97 23.97 -14.87 3.96
CA ALA A 97 22.63 -15.43 4.01
C ALA A 97 22.60 -16.85 3.41
N ASN A 98 21.79 -17.71 4.00
CA ASN A 98 21.58 -19.08 3.51
C ASN A 98 20.70 -19.08 2.23
N LEU A 99 20.65 -20.23 1.55
CA LEU A 99 19.90 -20.35 0.30
C LEU A 99 18.39 -20.09 0.47
N ALA A 100 17.83 -20.44 1.64
CA ALA A 100 16.43 -20.17 1.96
C ALA A 100 16.13 -18.67 2.07
N ALA A 101 17.03 -17.89 2.68
CA ALA A 101 16.91 -16.44 2.77
C ALA A 101 17.00 -15.78 1.39
N TRP A 102 17.91 -16.24 0.52
CA TRP A 102 17.96 -15.79 -0.88
C TRP A 102 16.70 -16.16 -1.67
N GLY A 103 16.14 -17.36 -1.43
CA GLY A 103 14.86 -17.77 -1.99
C GLY A 103 13.71 -16.86 -1.57
N ALA A 104 13.65 -16.49 -0.28
CA ALA A 104 12.67 -15.54 0.23
C ALA A 104 12.83 -14.13 -0.38
N VAL A 105 14.07 -13.63 -0.48
CA VAL A 105 14.37 -12.34 -1.13
C VAL A 105 13.96 -12.36 -2.61
N ALA A 106 14.27 -13.43 -3.34
CA ALA A 106 13.89 -13.58 -4.73
C ALA A 106 12.36 -13.60 -4.89
N PHE A 107 11.67 -14.35 -4.04
CA PHE A 107 10.21 -14.40 -4.02
C PHE A 107 9.59 -13.02 -3.75
N LEU A 108 10.05 -12.33 -2.70
CA LEU A 108 9.54 -11.01 -2.32
C LEU A 108 9.83 -9.94 -3.39
N SER A 109 10.97 -10.03 -4.05
CA SER A 109 11.36 -9.08 -5.11
C SER A 109 10.58 -9.32 -6.40
N LEU A 110 10.47 -10.57 -6.85
CA LEU A 110 9.81 -10.89 -8.12
C LEU A 110 8.29 -10.78 -8.02
N PHE A 111 7.69 -11.44 -7.02
CA PHE A 111 6.23 -11.52 -6.92
C PHE A 111 5.65 -10.32 -6.16
N CYS A 112 6.16 -10.05 -4.95
CA CYS A 112 5.57 -9.02 -4.10
C CYS A 112 5.96 -7.59 -4.51
N THR A 113 7.08 -7.40 -5.21
CA THR A 113 7.55 -6.06 -5.63
C THR A 113 7.31 -5.85 -7.11
N ILE A 114 8.05 -6.53 -7.99
CA ILE A 114 7.97 -6.29 -9.44
C ILE A 114 6.58 -6.66 -9.96
N GLY A 115 6.08 -7.85 -9.63
CA GLY A 115 4.75 -8.32 -10.04
C GLY A 115 3.63 -7.41 -9.53
N ALA A 116 3.61 -7.14 -8.22
CA ALA A 116 2.57 -6.30 -7.61
C ALA A 116 2.60 -4.86 -8.13
N PHE A 117 3.77 -4.22 -8.23
CA PHE A 117 3.87 -2.86 -8.77
C PHE A 117 3.56 -2.80 -10.26
N TYR A 118 3.93 -3.83 -11.04
CA TYR A 118 3.54 -3.90 -12.45
C TYR A 118 2.02 -3.97 -12.59
N VAL A 119 1.36 -4.86 -11.84
CA VAL A 119 -0.11 -4.99 -11.84
C VAL A 119 -0.76 -3.70 -11.34
N GLN A 120 -0.23 -3.10 -10.26
CA GLN A 120 -0.73 -1.83 -9.72
C GLN A 120 -0.63 -0.70 -10.74
N ASN A 121 0.53 -0.50 -11.37
CA ASN A 121 0.72 0.54 -12.37
C ASN A 121 -0.11 0.27 -13.63
N ALA A 122 -0.22 -0.98 -14.07
CA ALA A 122 -1.11 -1.35 -15.18
C ALA A 122 -2.59 -1.08 -14.86
N ALA A 123 -3.03 -1.35 -13.62
CA ALA A 123 -4.39 -1.07 -13.16
C ALA A 123 -4.67 0.42 -13.03
N VAL A 124 -3.72 1.22 -12.52
CA VAL A 124 -3.82 2.69 -12.44
C VAL A 124 -3.91 3.32 -13.83
N ARG A 125 -3.22 2.76 -14.83
CA ARG A 125 -3.33 3.22 -16.23
C ARG A 125 -4.69 2.94 -16.86
N ARG A 126 -5.30 1.79 -16.54
CA ARG A 126 -6.55 1.33 -17.17
C ARG A 126 -7.80 1.75 -16.39
N THR A 127 -7.66 2.28 -15.18
CA THR A 127 -8.77 2.52 -14.26
C THR A 127 -8.57 3.76 -13.39
N SER A 128 -9.60 4.25 -12.69
CA SER A 128 -9.43 5.38 -11.77
C SER A 128 -8.62 4.97 -10.51
N PRO A 129 -7.77 5.86 -9.95
CA PRO A 129 -7.01 5.63 -8.72
C PRO A 129 -7.91 5.22 -7.58
N THR A 130 -9.12 5.78 -7.54
CA THR A 130 -10.16 5.43 -6.59
C THR A 130 -10.42 3.92 -6.58
N ARG A 131 -10.63 3.30 -7.75
CA ARG A 131 -10.87 1.85 -7.85
C ARG A 131 -9.65 1.01 -7.48
N VAL A 132 -8.44 1.48 -7.82
CA VAL A 132 -7.20 0.79 -7.44
C VAL A 132 -6.97 0.88 -5.93
N SER A 133 -7.12 2.06 -5.33
CA SER A 133 -7.04 2.28 -3.89
C SER A 133 -8.06 1.45 -3.13
N PHE A 134 -9.26 1.28 -3.68
CA PHE A 134 -10.26 0.40 -3.09
C PHE A 134 -9.93 -1.10 -3.22
N LEU A 135 -9.36 -1.54 -4.34
CA LEU A 135 -8.87 -2.92 -4.48
C LEU A 135 -7.69 -3.18 -3.51
N MET A 136 -6.80 -2.21 -3.34
CA MET A 136 -5.74 -2.27 -2.33
C MET A 136 -6.34 -2.22 -0.91
N GLY A 137 -7.49 -1.58 -0.73
CA GLY A 137 -8.26 -1.57 0.51
C GLY A 137 -8.88 -2.91 0.90
N THR A 138 -8.91 -3.92 0.00
CA THR A 138 -9.33 -5.29 0.36
C THR A 138 -8.16 -6.16 0.84
N GLU A 139 -6.91 -5.69 0.74
CA GLU A 139 -5.73 -6.38 1.26
C GLU A 139 -5.83 -6.73 2.76
N PRO A 140 -6.36 -5.88 3.66
CA PRO A 140 -6.55 -6.22 5.07
C PRO A 140 -7.47 -7.42 5.30
N LEU A 141 -8.48 -7.63 4.43
CA LEU A 141 -9.37 -8.79 4.52
C LEU A 141 -8.61 -10.08 4.21
N PHE A 142 -7.83 -10.09 3.13
CA PHE A 142 -7.00 -11.24 2.79
C PHE A 142 -5.92 -11.48 3.84
N GLY A 143 -5.32 -10.41 4.38
CA GLY A 143 -4.38 -10.48 5.49
C GLY A 143 -4.99 -11.16 6.72
N PHE A 144 -6.21 -10.77 7.10
CA PHE A 144 -6.94 -11.40 8.21
C PHE A 144 -7.25 -12.88 7.95
N VAL A 145 -7.78 -13.21 6.76
CA VAL A 145 -8.10 -14.61 6.40
C VAL A 145 -6.85 -15.48 6.41
N LEU A 146 -5.74 -15.00 5.84
CA LEU A 146 -4.48 -15.73 5.81
C LEU A 146 -3.86 -15.84 7.21
N ALA A 147 -3.94 -14.81 8.05
CA ALA A 147 -3.48 -14.89 9.44
C ALA A 147 -4.24 -15.96 10.23
N TRP A 148 -5.57 -16.03 10.05
CA TRP A 148 -6.38 -17.07 10.68
C TRP A 148 -6.05 -18.48 10.15
N MET A 149 -5.90 -18.64 8.83
CA MET A 149 -5.68 -19.96 8.21
C MET A 149 -4.24 -20.47 8.33
N LEU A 150 -3.23 -19.62 8.15
CA LEU A 150 -1.82 -20.02 8.10
C LEU A 150 -1.10 -19.83 9.45
N LEU A 151 -1.43 -18.77 10.19
CA LEU A 151 -0.77 -18.46 11.47
C LEU A 151 -1.57 -18.97 12.68
N SER A 152 -2.77 -19.52 12.48
CA SER A 152 -3.67 -19.98 13.55
C SER A 152 -3.96 -18.91 14.61
N GLU A 153 -3.91 -17.64 14.22
CA GLU A 153 -4.24 -16.52 15.09
C GLU A 153 -5.72 -16.60 15.52
N PRO A 154 -6.04 -16.44 16.82
CA PRO A 154 -7.41 -16.56 17.30
C PRO A 154 -8.28 -15.43 16.72
N ALA A 155 -9.36 -15.81 16.04
CA ALA A 155 -10.36 -14.89 15.51
C ALA A 155 -11.21 -14.33 16.67
N THR A 156 -10.71 -13.27 17.31
CA THR A 156 -11.46 -12.59 18.38
C THR A 156 -12.63 -11.79 17.79
N PRO A 157 -13.71 -11.58 18.56
CA PRO A 157 -14.85 -10.77 18.09
C PRO A 157 -14.47 -9.34 17.68
N SER A 158 -13.47 -8.75 18.34
CA SER A 158 -12.93 -7.42 17.98
C SER A 158 -12.20 -7.44 16.64
N LEU A 159 -11.42 -8.49 16.35
CA LEU A 159 -10.76 -8.64 15.05
C LEU A 159 -11.79 -8.79 13.91
N ILE A 160 -12.82 -9.60 14.13
CA ILE A 160 -13.90 -9.80 13.15
C ILE A 160 -14.66 -8.49 12.90
N LEU A 161 -14.99 -7.75 13.97
CA LEU A 161 -15.68 -6.46 13.87
C LEU A 161 -14.83 -5.41 13.14
N GLY A 162 -13.54 -5.30 13.48
CA GLY A 162 -12.61 -4.40 12.81
C GLY A 162 -12.47 -4.72 11.32
N ALA A 163 -12.29 -6.01 10.98
CA ALA A 163 -12.25 -6.46 9.58
C ALA A 163 -13.55 -6.16 8.83
N ALA A 164 -14.72 -6.41 9.44
CA ALA A 164 -16.02 -6.10 8.84
C ALA A 164 -16.22 -4.60 8.58
N LEU A 165 -15.76 -3.74 9.49
CA LEU A 165 -15.77 -2.28 9.32
C LEU A 165 -14.87 -1.82 8.18
N ILE A 166 -13.64 -2.36 8.08
CA ILE A 166 -12.72 -2.04 6.96
C ILE A 166 -13.34 -2.44 5.63
N VAL A 167 -13.88 -3.65 5.54
CA VAL A 167 -14.51 -4.16 4.32
C VAL A 167 -15.74 -3.34 3.95
N SER A 168 -16.66 -3.12 4.89
CA SER A 168 -17.89 -2.36 4.62
C SER A 168 -17.60 -0.90 4.23
N GLY A 169 -16.64 -0.23 4.87
CA GLY A 169 -16.20 1.12 4.49
C GLY A 169 -15.61 1.16 3.07
N THR A 170 -14.79 0.17 2.72
CA THR A 170 -14.19 0.03 1.39
C THR A 170 -15.27 -0.22 0.32
N PHE A 171 -16.21 -1.13 0.57
CA PHE A 171 -17.30 -1.42 -0.36
C PHE A 171 -18.30 -0.28 -0.51
N LEU A 172 -18.59 0.45 0.58
CA LEU A 172 -19.46 1.64 0.53
C LEU A 172 -18.84 2.72 -0.37
N GLY A 173 -17.55 3.00 -0.18
CA GLY A 173 -16.82 3.94 -1.03
C GLY A 173 -16.78 3.51 -2.50
N LEU A 174 -16.56 2.22 -2.77
CA LEU A 174 -16.61 1.63 -4.13
C LEU A 174 -17.98 1.81 -4.79
N TRP A 175 -19.04 1.54 -4.05
CA TRP A 175 -20.40 1.56 -4.58
C TRP A 175 -20.84 2.98 -4.92
N VAL A 176 -20.46 3.97 -4.11
CA VAL A 176 -20.72 5.39 -4.38
C VAL A 176 -19.94 5.86 -5.62
N GLU A 177 -18.70 5.44 -5.78
CA GLU A 177 -17.88 5.77 -6.95
C GLU A 177 -18.41 5.12 -8.24
N ARG A 178 -18.90 3.86 -8.17
CA ARG A 178 -19.44 3.13 -9.35
C ARG A 178 -20.78 3.65 -9.84
N ARG A 179 -21.52 4.40 -9.02
CA ARG A 179 -22.80 5.01 -9.43
C ARG A 179 -22.63 6.30 -10.25
N ARG A 180 -21.41 6.66 -10.62
CA ARG A 180 -21.06 7.72 -11.58
C ARG A 180 -20.42 7.13 -12.83
#